data_AF-A0A1J3ELD2-F1
#
_entry.id   AF-A0A1J3ELD2-F1
#
_cell.length_a   1.000
_cell.length_b   1.000
_cell.length_c   1.000
_cell.angle_alpha   90.00
_cell.angle_beta   90.00
_cell.angle_gamma   90.00
#
_symmetry.space_group_name_H-M   'P 1'
#
loop_
_entity.id
_entity.type
_entity.pdbx_description
1 polymer ?
#
loop_
_entity_poly.entity_id
_entity_poly.type
_entity_poly.pdbx_seq_one_letter_code
_entity_poly.pdbx_strand_id
1 'polypeptide(L)'
;FVAVAMLLRSQPHLLYTDRLSRLKVDHADEEKSVFLAPLKIWILSQDPQDNLSACLYSWVHNLLPLLVDRNTLSRHLILCFVEKILEKPDAVTKLTDAPAWEGERLIPPPSFEILLRLTFPCSSARVEATSRFEAIYPMLKQVALAGATDIYTREMFPLCFRLTGEENLALAEEATDLAISLLTNNADDSCWKHWNVLLQRKPKASVALLKILLEKWNELSPSSREATKQATQKLFICSLESAGNAIRDPILAKEALWSLTEIVGCCKDQRWDKLYKLENLEPSLVVFLSLDIWKNRFQKVSSYIRKDTPAFKEDTQQIFTSCLNLAEEVKEAASIALWPLIGNADCWKLWDDLYTDNLVASAALLKEIVDEWEFFSSALSGDTRALRKTVKSFMLKNKKA
;
A
#
# COMPACT_ATOMS: atom_id res chain seq x y z
N PHE A 1 -43.27 20.44 -15.96
CA PHE A 1 -42.66 19.13 -16.29
C PHE A 1 -42.75 18.79 -17.79
N VAL A 2 -43.92 18.81 -18.44
CA VAL A 2 -44.05 18.42 -19.87
C VAL A 2 -43.16 19.23 -20.82
N ALA A 3 -43.18 20.57 -20.73
CA ALA A 3 -42.35 21.42 -21.59
C ALA A 3 -40.84 21.20 -21.35
N VAL A 4 -40.42 20.98 -20.11
CA VAL A 4 -39.03 20.67 -19.75
C VAL A 4 -38.63 19.30 -20.30
N ALA A 5 -39.50 18.29 -20.19
CA ALA A 5 -39.27 16.96 -20.76
C ALA A 5 -39.15 17.00 -22.29
N MET A 6 -39.97 17.81 -22.97
CA MET A 6 -39.86 18.02 -24.41
C MET A 6 -38.54 18.70 -24.80
N LEU A 7 -38.11 19.72 -24.05
CA LEU A 7 -36.83 20.39 -24.25
C LEU A 7 -35.66 19.42 -24.07
N LEU A 8 -35.64 18.66 -22.98
CA LEU A 8 -34.58 17.69 -22.67
C LEU A 8 -34.49 16.58 -23.72
N ARG A 9 -35.63 16.07 -24.21
CA ARG A 9 -35.67 15.11 -25.32
C ARG A 9 -35.18 15.68 -26.64
N SER A 10 -35.42 16.97 -26.89
CA SER A 10 -34.93 17.65 -28.09
C SER A 10 -33.44 17.98 -28.07
N GLN A 11 -32.81 17.97 -26.87
CA GLN A 11 -31.41 18.32 -26.67
C GLN A 11 -30.74 17.37 -25.64
N PRO A 12 -30.56 16.08 -25.99
CA PRO A 12 -30.06 15.07 -25.07
C PRO A 12 -28.65 15.35 -24.55
N HIS A 13 -27.81 16.07 -25.29
CA HIS A 13 -26.49 16.49 -24.82
C HIS A 13 -26.53 17.31 -23.51
N LEU A 14 -27.59 18.09 -23.27
CA LEU A 14 -27.75 18.87 -22.04
C LEU A 14 -27.91 18.00 -20.79
N LEU A 15 -28.40 16.76 -20.95
CA LEU A 15 -28.59 15.78 -19.86
C LEU A 15 -27.26 15.32 -19.26
N TYR A 16 -26.18 15.44 -20.04
CA TYR A 16 -24.89 14.84 -19.77
C TYR A 16 -23.81 15.89 -19.43
N THR A 17 -24.17 17.17 -19.44
CA THR A 17 -23.25 18.27 -19.12
C THR A 17 -23.01 18.44 -17.61
N ASP A 18 -21.89 19.07 -17.26
CA ASP A 18 -21.51 19.53 -15.91
C ASP A 18 -22.59 20.38 -15.20
N ARG A 19 -23.60 20.86 -15.92
CA ARG A 19 -24.71 21.62 -15.31
C ARG A 19 -25.52 20.78 -14.32
N LEU A 20 -25.62 19.47 -14.52
CA LEU A 20 -26.34 18.56 -13.61
C LEU A 20 -25.53 18.30 -12.32
N SER A 21 -24.20 18.37 -12.39
CA SER A 21 -23.30 18.24 -11.23
C SER A 21 -23.43 19.45 -10.29
N ARG A 22 -23.72 20.63 -10.85
CA ARG A 22 -23.93 21.91 -10.15
C ARG A 22 -25.27 22.02 -9.44
N LEU A 23 -26.23 21.14 -9.73
CA LEU A 23 -27.42 20.97 -8.92
C LEU A 23 -27.00 20.31 -7.60
N LYS A 24 -26.55 21.14 -6.66
CA LYS A 24 -26.27 20.80 -5.27
C LYS A 24 -27.26 21.56 -4.39
N VAL A 25 -27.74 20.89 -3.36
CA VAL A 25 -28.56 21.49 -2.31
C VAL A 25 -27.61 21.92 -1.20
N ASP A 26 -27.74 23.16 -0.70
CA ASP A 26 -26.97 23.61 0.47
C ASP A 26 -27.24 22.68 1.65
N HIS A 27 -26.19 22.34 2.41
CA HIS A 27 -26.23 21.38 3.53
C HIS A 27 -27.18 21.76 4.68
N ALA A 28 -27.84 22.91 4.61
CA ALA A 28 -28.81 23.39 5.59
C ALA A 28 -30.25 22.87 5.38
N ASP A 29 -30.60 22.38 4.19
CA ASP A 29 -31.97 21.95 3.85
C ASP A 29 -32.04 20.43 3.59
N GLU A 30 -32.14 19.63 4.66
CA GLU A 30 -32.30 18.16 4.60
C GLU A 30 -33.51 17.72 3.77
N GLU A 31 -34.58 18.52 3.71
CA GLU A 31 -35.80 18.18 2.98
C GLU A 31 -35.60 18.23 1.45
N LYS A 32 -34.73 19.13 0.95
CA LYS A 32 -34.43 19.27 -0.48
C LYS A 32 -33.44 18.22 -0.99
N SER A 33 -32.56 17.70 -0.13
CA SER A 33 -31.61 16.64 -0.51
C SER A 33 -32.31 15.32 -0.86
N VAL A 34 -33.44 15.03 -0.21
CA VAL A 34 -34.29 13.85 -0.47
C VAL A 34 -34.78 13.80 -1.92
N PHE A 35 -35.10 14.95 -2.52
CA PHE A 35 -35.63 15.03 -3.89
C PHE A 35 -34.55 15.15 -4.97
N LEU A 36 -33.29 15.38 -4.60
CA LEU A 36 -32.22 15.64 -5.56
C LEU A 36 -31.93 14.41 -6.44
N ALA A 37 -31.82 13.23 -5.83
CA ALA A 37 -31.59 11.99 -6.58
C ALA A 37 -32.78 11.62 -7.49
N PRO A 38 -34.04 11.58 -7.01
CA PRO A 38 -35.21 11.38 -7.88
C PRO A 38 -35.30 12.38 -9.03
N LEU A 39 -34.99 13.67 -8.79
CA LEU A 39 -35.01 14.70 -9.82
C LEU A 39 -33.94 14.47 -10.88
N LYS A 40 -32.69 14.18 -10.49
CA LYS A 40 -31.61 13.88 -11.43
C LYS A 40 -31.92 12.63 -12.25
N ILE A 41 -32.51 11.59 -11.65
CA ILE A 41 -32.93 10.38 -12.35
C ILE A 41 -34.07 10.68 -13.34
N TRP A 42 -35.06 11.50 -12.94
CA TRP A 42 -36.13 11.94 -13.84
C TRP A 42 -35.58 12.71 -15.04
N ILE A 43 -34.61 13.61 -14.84
CA ILE A 43 -33.94 14.33 -15.93
C ILE A 43 -33.22 13.35 -16.86
N LEU A 44 -32.39 12.46 -16.32
CA LEU A 44 -31.59 11.50 -17.11
C LEU A 44 -32.46 10.46 -17.85
N SER A 45 -33.61 10.09 -17.30
CA SER A 45 -34.58 9.18 -17.95
C SER A 45 -35.35 9.81 -19.11
N GLN A 46 -35.12 11.09 -19.43
CA GLN A 46 -35.70 11.70 -20.63
C GLN A 46 -34.97 11.26 -21.92
N ASP A 47 -33.74 10.77 -21.84
CA ASP A 47 -33.03 10.20 -22.99
C ASP A 47 -33.55 8.77 -23.29
N PRO A 48 -33.76 8.39 -24.57
CA PRO A 48 -34.00 7.00 -24.97
C PRO A 48 -32.88 5.99 -24.57
N GLN A 49 -31.77 6.47 -24.01
CA GLN A 49 -30.61 5.71 -23.54
C GLN A 49 -29.85 4.99 -24.67
N ASP A 50 -29.94 5.50 -25.90
CA ASP A 50 -29.29 4.88 -27.06
C ASP A 50 -27.75 5.04 -27.01
N ASN A 51 -27.28 6.11 -26.35
CA ASN A 51 -25.86 6.33 -26.08
C ASN A 51 -25.48 5.79 -24.69
N LEU A 52 -25.00 4.54 -24.64
CA LEU A 52 -24.63 3.86 -23.40
C LEU A 52 -23.48 4.56 -22.66
N SER A 53 -22.46 5.04 -23.38
CA SER A 53 -21.31 5.75 -22.80
C SER A 53 -21.75 7.03 -22.11
N ALA A 54 -22.61 7.84 -22.74
CA ALA A 54 -23.16 9.06 -22.13
C ALA A 54 -24.01 8.76 -20.89
N CYS A 55 -24.85 7.72 -20.96
CA CYS A 55 -25.69 7.28 -19.86
C CYS A 55 -24.86 6.81 -18.66
N LEU A 56 -23.84 5.99 -18.89
CA LEU A 56 -22.96 5.50 -17.83
C LEU A 56 -22.14 6.63 -17.23
N TYR A 57 -21.52 7.47 -18.07
CA TYR A 57 -20.79 8.67 -17.61
C TYR A 57 -21.66 9.51 -16.68
N SER A 58 -22.91 9.75 -17.07
CA SER A 58 -23.80 10.60 -16.30
C SER A 58 -24.26 9.96 -14.99
N TRP A 59 -24.47 8.64 -14.98
CA TRP A 59 -24.70 7.90 -13.74
C TRP A 59 -23.50 8.01 -12.80
N VAL A 60 -22.29 7.77 -13.30
CA VAL A 60 -21.04 7.82 -12.52
C VAL A 60 -20.77 9.20 -11.94
N HIS A 61 -20.99 10.27 -12.71
CA HIS A 61 -20.62 11.62 -12.28
C HIS A 61 -21.72 12.33 -11.47
N ASN A 62 -22.99 11.95 -11.64
CA ASN A 62 -24.11 12.67 -11.03
C ASN A 62 -24.92 11.87 -10.01
N LEU A 63 -24.99 10.55 -10.14
CA LEU A 63 -25.84 9.69 -9.32
C LEU A 63 -25.03 8.87 -8.32
N LEU A 64 -23.91 8.29 -8.75
CA LEU A 64 -23.04 7.50 -7.88
C LEU A 64 -22.55 8.26 -6.64
N PRO A 65 -22.16 9.56 -6.71
CA PRO A 65 -21.75 10.31 -5.52
C PRO A 65 -22.88 10.53 -4.50
N LEU A 66 -24.14 10.42 -4.92
CA LEU A 66 -25.31 10.57 -4.04
C LEU A 66 -25.61 9.29 -3.25
N LEU A 67 -24.99 8.16 -3.59
CA LEU A 67 -25.17 6.89 -2.89
C LEU A 67 -24.53 6.87 -1.49
N VAL A 68 -23.78 7.92 -1.14
CA VAL A 68 -23.27 8.17 0.21
C VAL A 68 -24.41 8.44 1.20
N ASP A 69 -25.56 8.95 0.72
CA ASP A 69 -26.73 9.22 1.55
C ASP A 69 -27.49 7.94 1.94
N ARG A 70 -28.06 7.90 3.15
CA ARG A 70 -28.76 6.71 3.71
C ARG A 70 -30.15 6.45 3.12
N ASN A 71 -30.60 7.21 2.13
CA ASN A 71 -31.96 7.08 1.58
C ASN A 71 -32.11 5.81 0.72
N THR A 72 -32.92 4.86 1.20
CA THR A 72 -33.18 3.57 0.55
C THR A 72 -33.86 3.69 -0.81
N LEU A 73 -34.79 4.64 -0.97
CA LEU A 73 -35.49 4.88 -2.24
C LEU A 73 -34.54 5.44 -3.30
N SER A 74 -33.77 6.47 -2.95
CA SER A 74 -32.78 7.06 -3.86
C SER A 74 -31.76 6.01 -4.29
N ARG A 75 -31.26 5.20 -3.34
CA ARG A 75 -30.35 4.09 -3.63
C ARG A 75 -30.96 3.08 -4.60
N HIS A 76 -32.21 2.68 -4.38
CA HIS A 76 -32.91 1.75 -5.26
C HIS A 76 -33.04 2.31 -6.68
N LEU A 77 -33.46 3.57 -6.83
CA LEU A 77 -33.65 4.22 -8.14
C LEU A 77 -32.33 4.39 -8.89
N ILE A 78 -31.25 4.76 -8.19
CA ILE A 78 -29.91 4.90 -8.78
C ILE A 78 -29.41 3.55 -9.31
N LEU A 79 -29.63 2.46 -8.57
CA LEU A 79 -29.26 1.11 -9.02
C LEU A 79 -30.11 0.67 -10.21
N CYS A 80 -31.43 0.89 -10.19
CA CYS A 80 -32.29 0.55 -11.32
C CYS A 80 -31.89 1.28 -12.61
N PHE A 81 -31.33 2.49 -12.50
CA PHE A 81 -30.86 3.22 -13.67
C PHE A 81 -29.66 2.53 -14.34
N VAL A 82 -28.65 2.13 -13.57
CA VAL A 82 -27.46 1.47 -14.12
C VAL A 82 -27.74 0.03 -14.56
N GLU A 83 -28.60 -0.69 -13.83
CA GLU A 83 -29.03 -2.04 -14.23
C GLU A 83 -29.68 -2.03 -15.61
N LYS A 84 -30.58 -1.07 -15.89
CA LYS A 84 -31.18 -0.92 -17.22
C LYS A 84 -30.18 -0.64 -18.34
N ILE A 85 -29.09 0.06 -18.03
CA ILE A 85 -28.00 0.29 -18.99
C ILE A 85 -27.29 -1.03 -19.27
N LEU A 86 -26.97 -1.79 -18.22
CA LEU A 86 -26.21 -3.03 -18.29
C LEU A 86 -27.02 -4.24 -18.81
N GLU A 87 -28.34 -4.23 -18.65
CA GLU A 87 -29.27 -5.25 -19.18
C GLU A 87 -29.36 -5.26 -20.71
N LYS A 88 -28.94 -4.18 -21.38
CA LYS A 88 -28.98 -4.10 -22.84
C LYS A 88 -27.99 -5.11 -23.45
N PRO A 89 -28.36 -5.79 -24.56
CA PRO A 89 -27.45 -6.69 -25.24
C PRO A 89 -26.22 -5.92 -25.72
N ASP A 90 -25.04 -6.54 -25.56
CA ASP A 90 -23.75 -5.95 -25.93
C ASP A 90 -23.42 -4.64 -25.20
N ALA A 91 -24.05 -4.36 -24.04
CA ALA A 91 -23.77 -3.14 -23.30
C ALA A 91 -22.31 -3.06 -22.86
N VAL A 92 -21.80 -4.16 -22.27
CA VAL A 92 -20.41 -4.21 -21.77
C VAL A 92 -19.42 -4.03 -22.91
N THR A 93 -19.59 -4.73 -24.04
CA THR A 93 -18.68 -4.64 -25.18
C THR A 93 -18.65 -3.23 -25.76
N LYS A 94 -19.81 -2.59 -25.96
CA LYS A 94 -19.90 -1.20 -26.43
C LYS A 94 -19.23 -0.22 -25.46
N LEU A 95 -19.42 -0.42 -24.16
CA LEU A 95 -18.82 0.43 -23.12
C LEU A 95 -17.31 0.23 -23.01
N THR A 96 -16.80 -0.99 -23.23
CA THR A 96 -15.36 -1.27 -23.26
C THR A 96 -14.68 -0.76 -24.54
N ASP A 97 -15.39 -0.77 -25.68
CA ASP A 97 -14.88 -0.25 -26.96
C ASP A 97 -14.82 1.28 -26.99
N ALA A 98 -15.72 1.94 -26.25
CA ALA A 98 -15.76 3.39 -26.06
C ALA A 98 -15.66 3.76 -24.57
N PRO A 99 -14.49 3.58 -23.93
CA PRO A 99 -14.30 3.74 -22.48
C PRO A 99 -14.20 5.21 -22.04
N ALA A 100 -14.47 6.15 -22.94
CA ALA A 100 -14.52 7.58 -22.69
C ALA A 100 -15.71 8.23 -23.40
N TRP A 101 -16.24 9.28 -22.81
CA TRP A 101 -17.27 10.14 -23.39
C TRP A 101 -16.80 11.60 -23.30
N GLU A 102 -16.88 12.33 -24.41
CA GLU A 102 -16.35 13.72 -24.53
C GLU A 102 -14.87 13.87 -24.10
N GLY A 103 -14.06 12.82 -24.26
CA GLY A 103 -12.64 12.82 -23.88
C GLY A 103 -12.39 12.53 -22.40
N GLU A 104 -13.43 12.41 -21.58
CA GLU A 104 -13.34 11.99 -20.19
C GLU A 104 -13.64 10.51 -20.02
N ARG A 105 -12.94 9.84 -19.09
CA ARG A 105 -13.14 8.42 -18.83
C ARG A 105 -14.50 8.18 -18.19
N LEU A 106 -15.18 7.10 -18.61
CA LEU A 106 -16.50 6.74 -18.08
C LEU A 106 -16.51 6.48 -16.57
N ILE A 107 -15.47 5.79 -16.08
CA ILE A 107 -15.29 5.50 -14.65
C ILE A 107 -13.90 6.01 -14.24
N PRO A 108 -13.79 7.22 -13.68
CA PRO A 108 -12.52 7.73 -13.17
C PRO A 108 -12.17 7.07 -11.82
N PRO A 109 -10.89 7.13 -11.37
CA PRO A 109 -10.44 6.44 -10.16
C PRO A 109 -11.25 6.75 -8.88
N PRO A 110 -11.63 8.01 -8.58
CA PRO A 110 -12.44 8.32 -7.40
C PRO A 110 -13.81 7.63 -7.42
N SER A 111 -14.45 7.56 -8.59
CA SER A 111 -15.74 6.87 -8.75
C SER A 111 -15.58 5.36 -8.61
N PHE A 112 -14.46 4.82 -9.10
CA PHE A 112 -14.15 3.40 -8.92
C PHE A 112 -13.94 3.04 -7.44
N GLU A 113 -13.31 3.90 -6.63
CA GLU A 113 -13.21 3.71 -5.19
C GLU A 113 -14.60 3.65 -4.52
N ILE A 114 -15.54 4.50 -4.93
CA ILE A 114 -16.93 4.45 -4.44
C ILE A 114 -17.56 3.08 -4.77
N LEU A 115 -17.40 2.59 -6.00
CA LEU A 115 -17.92 1.28 -6.41
C LEU A 115 -17.33 0.14 -5.59
N LEU A 116 -16.02 0.14 -5.36
CA LEU A 116 -15.34 -0.85 -4.52
C LEU A 116 -15.92 -0.86 -3.10
N ARG A 117 -16.04 0.31 -2.46
CA ARG A 117 -16.56 0.40 -1.09
C ARG A 117 -18.04 0.01 -0.98
N LEU A 118 -18.85 0.27 -2.00
CA LEU A 118 -20.27 -0.12 -2.04
C LEU A 118 -20.46 -1.62 -2.30
N THR A 119 -19.55 -2.22 -3.07
CA THR A 119 -19.58 -3.66 -3.41
C THR A 119 -19.05 -4.50 -2.25
N PHE A 120 -17.99 -4.05 -1.60
CA PHE A 120 -17.34 -4.75 -0.50
C PHE A 120 -17.43 -3.95 0.82
N PRO A 121 -18.63 -3.74 1.41
CA PRO A 121 -18.75 -3.12 2.72
C PRO A 121 -18.42 -4.11 3.85
N CYS A 122 -18.14 -3.60 5.05
CA CYS A 122 -17.99 -4.44 6.24
C CYS A 122 -19.25 -5.30 6.45
N SER A 123 -19.10 -6.50 7.02
CA SER A 123 -20.22 -7.44 7.22
C SER A 123 -21.42 -6.83 7.94
N SER A 124 -21.17 -5.94 8.91
CA SER A 124 -22.20 -5.19 9.66
C SER A 124 -22.92 -4.11 8.85
N ALA A 125 -22.36 -3.66 7.73
CA ALA A 125 -22.89 -2.62 6.86
C ALA A 125 -23.56 -3.18 5.59
N ARG A 126 -23.57 -4.51 5.41
CA ARG A 126 -24.23 -5.15 4.27
C ARG A 126 -25.74 -4.91 4.33
N VAL A 127 -26.30 -4.48 3.21
CA VAL A 127 -27.73 -4.22 3.02
C VAL A 127 -28.21 -4.98 1.77
N GLU A 128 -29.52 -5.06 1.55
CA GLU A 128 -30.08 -5.68 0.33
C GLU A 128 -29.49 -5.09 -0.96
N ALA A 129 -29.18 -3.79 -0.98
CA ALA A 129 -28.54 -3.16 -2.13
C ALA A 129 -27.11 -3.68 -2.41
N THR A 130 -26.42 -4.28 -1.43
CA THR A 130 -25.06 -4.80 -1.61
C THR A 130 -25.03 -5.93 -2.64
N SER A 131 -26.01 -6.84 -2.66
CA SER A 131 -26.06 -7.94 -3.64
C SER A 131 -26.24 -7.43 -5.07
N ARG A 132 -26.95 -6.30 -5.24
CA ARG A 132 -27.12 -5.63 -6.53
C ARG A 132 -25.80 -5.01 -7.01
N PHE A 133 -25.03 -4.38 -6.12
CA PHE A 133 -23.68 -3.92 -6.45
C PHE A 133 -22.75 -5.08 -6.82
N GLU A 134 -22.78 -6.18 -6.08
CA GLU A 134 -22.01 -7.40 -6.39
C GLU A 134 -22.35 -7.97 -7.77
N ALA A 135 -23.62 -7.88 -8.19
CA ALA A 135 -24.04 -8.34 -9.51
C ALA A 135 -23.54 -7.46 -10.67
N ILE A 136 -23.55 -6.13 -10.51
CA ILE A 136 -23.13 -5.19 -11.57
C ILE A 136 -21.62 -4.92 -11.57
N TYR A 137 -20.94 -5.15 -10.44
CA TYR A 137 -19.52 -4.83 -10.27
C TYR A 137 -18.59 -5.47 -11.32
N PRO A 138 -18.70 -6.77 -11.66
CA PRO A 138 -17.81 -7.38 -12.65
C PRO A 138 -17.88 -6.70 -14.03
N MET A 139 -19.06 -6.23 -14.44
CA MET A 139 -19.24 -5.49 -15.69
C MET A 139 -18.60 -4.10 -15.61
N LEU A 140 -18.88 -3.37 -14.53
CA LEU A 140 -18.32 -2.02 -14.33
C LEU A 140 -16.79 -2.05 -14.15
N LYS A 141 -16.24 -3.10 -13.54
CA LYS A 141 -14.79 -3.35 -13.45
C LYS A 141 -14.16 -3.49 -14.83
N GLN A 142 -14.78 -4.25 -15.74
CA GLN A 142 -14.28 -4.38 -17.12
C GLN A 142 -14.27 -3.03 -17.84
N VAL A 143 -15.35 -2.26 -17.72
CA VAL A 143 -15.43 -0.91 -18.33
C VAL A 143 -14.40 0.05 -17.74
N ALA A 144 -14.19 0.02 -16.41
CA ALA A 144 -13.22 0.88 -15.75
C ALA A 144 -11.78 0.58 -16.19
N LEU A 145 -11.46 -0.71 -16.39
CA LEU A 145 -10.13 -1.16 -16.81
C LEU A 145 -9.94 -1.11 -18.34
N ALA A 146 -11.01 -0.99 -19.12
CA ALA A 146 -10.93 -0.87 -20.58
C ALA A 146 -10.23 0.42 -21.02
N GLY A 147 -9.42 0.29 -22.07
CA GLY A 147 -8.60 1.40 -22.60
C GLY A 147 -7.76 2.09 -21.53
N ALA A 148 -7.32 1.38 -20.49
CA ALA A 148 -6.46 1.94 -19.44
C ALA A 148 -5.18 2.52 -20.07
N THR A 149 -5.06 3.85 -20.03
CA THR A 149 -3.86 4.57 -20.45
C THR A 149 -2.86 4.57 -19.30
N ASP A 150 -1.58 4.85 -19.59
CA ASP A 150 -0.53 4.92 -18.55
C ASP A 150 -0.86 5.93 -17.45
N ILE A 151 -1.61 6.99 -17.78
CA ILE A 151 -2.04 8.00 -16.81
C ILE A 151 -3.07 7.39 -15.86
N TYR A 152 -4.04 6.63 -16.38
CA TYR A 152 -5.07 6.01 -15.57
C TYR A 152 -4.50 4.91 -14.67
N THR A 153 -3.58 4.08 -15.17
CA THR A 153 -2.92 3.03 -14.39
C THR A 153 -2.07 3.63 -13.26
N ARG A 154 -1.44 4.79 -13.48
CA ARG A 154 -0.71 5.56 -12.45
C ARG A 154 -1.61 6.07 -11.33
N GLU A 155 -2.86 6.42 -11.59
CA GLU A 155 -3.79 6.87 -10.55
C GLU A 155 -4.51 5.71 -9.86
N MET A 156 -4.87 4.68 -10.63
CA MET A 156 -5.56 3.50 -10.12
C MET A 156 -4.69 2.64 -9.22
N PHE A 157 -3.41 2.45 -9.55
CA PHE A 157 -2.55 1.59 -8.75
C PHE A 157 -2.38 2.11 -7.30
N PRO A 158 -2.02 3.39 -7.04
CA PRO A 158 -1.95 3.92 -5.68
C PRO A 158 -3.29 3.86 -4.93
N LEU A 159 -4.41 3.98 -5.64
CA LEU A 159 -5.74 3.84 -5.07
C LEU A 159 -5.97 2.40 -4.58
N CYS A 160 -5.82 1.40 -5.45
CA CYS A 160 -5.96 -0.01 -5.09
C CYS A 160 -4.95 -0.40 -4.00
N PHE A 161 -3.69 0.01 -4.15
CA PHE A 161 -2.62 -0.26 -3.19
C PHE A 161 -2.92 0.33 -1.80
N ARG A 162 -3.56 1.49 -1.71
CA ARG A 162 -4.01 2.06 -0.43
C ARG A 162 -5.08 1.20 0.24
N LEU A 163 -5.97 0.61 -0.55
CA LEU A 163 -7.10 -0.20 -0.07
C LEU A 163 -6.68 -1.62 0.37
N THR A 164 -5.52 -2.14 -0.08
CA THR A 164 -5.00 -3.47 0.35
C THR A 164 -4.73 -3.55 1.86
N GLY A 165 -4.53 -2.41 2.51
CA GLY A 165 -4.25 -2.31 3.94
C GLY A 165 -5.47 -1.99 4.82
N GLU A 166 -6.68 -1.96 4.27
CA GLU A 166 -7.89 -1.70 5.05
C GLU A 166 -8.32 -2.91 5.89
N GLU A 167 -9.01 -2.65 7.00
CA GLU A 167 -9.48 -3.70 7.92
C GLU A 167 -10.51 -4.64 7.28
N ASN A 168 -11.21 -4.16 6.25
CA ASN A 168 -12.20 -4.92 5.52
C ASN A 168 -11.52 -5.91 4.58
N LEU A 169 -11.48 -7.18 5.00
CA LEU A 169 -10.80 -8.26 4.28
C LEU A 169 -11.26 -8.42 2.83
N ALA A 170 -12.58 -8.39 2.57
CA ALA A 170 -13.10 -8.59 1.21
C ALA A 170 -12.71 -7.44 0.27
N LEU A 171 -12.73 -6.21 0.78
CA LEU A 171 -12.28 -5.04 0.02
C LEU A 171 -10.76 -5.09 -0.23
N ALA A 172 -10.00 -5.46 0.80
CA ALA A 172 -8.55 -5.58 0.73
C ALA A 172 -8.12 -6.66 -0.27
N GLU A 173 -8.79 -7.81 -0.28
CA GLU A 173 -8.55 -8.91 -1.23
C GLU A 173 -8.78 -8.45 -2.67
N GLU A 174 -9.95 -7.87 -2.98
CA GLU A 174 -10.25 -7.37 -4.33
C GLU A 174 -9.28 -6.27 -4.77
N ALA A 175 -8.97 -5.32 -3.87
CA ALA A 175 -8.00 -4.26 -4.14
C ALA A 175 -6.59 -4.82 -4.42
N THR A 176 -6.24 -5.92 -3.76
CA THR A 176 -4.96 -6.60 -3.94
C THR A 176 -4.89 -7.28 -5.29
N ASP A 177 -5.93 -8.02 -5.69
CA ASP A 177 -5.99 -8.63 -7.01
C ASP A 177 -5.98 -7.60 -8.14
N LEU A 178 -6.65 -6.46 -7.95
CA LEU A 178 -6.59 -5.33 -8.88
C LEU A 178 -5.19 -4.71 -8.96
N ALA A 179 -4.53 -4.47 -7.83
CA ALA A 179 -3.18 -3.93 -7.79
C ALA A 179 -2.18 -4.87 -8.50
N ILE A 180 -2.32 -6.18 -8.32
CA ILE A 180 -1.52 -7.19 -9.03
C ILE A 180 -1.81 -7.14 -10.52
N SER A 181 -3.08 -7.20 -10.92
CA SER A 181 -3.48 -7.12 -12.33
C SER A 181 -2.92 -5.87 -13.02
N LEU A 182 -2.94 -4.72 -12.33
CA LEU A 182 -2.37 -3.48 -12.83
C LEU A 182 -0.83 -3.52 -12.95
N LEU A 183 -0.13 -4.27 -12.09
CA LEU A 183 1.32 -4.46 -12.18
C LEU A 183 1.74 -5.49 -13.24
N THR A 184 0.92 -6.51 -13.47
CA THR A 184 1.25 -7.63 -14.37
C THR A 184 0.84 -7.39 -15.80
N ASN A 185 -0.31 -6.74 -16.01
CA ASN A 185 -0.89 -6.54 -17.34
C ASN A 185 -0.37 -5.26 -18.02
N ASN A 186 0.17 -4.31 -17.25
CA ASN A 186 0.82 -3.13 -17.80
C ASN A 186 2.33 -3.40 -17.87
N ALA A 187 2.89 -3.50 -19.08
CA ALA A 187 4.32 -3.68 -19.33
C ALA A 187 5.17 -2.45 -18.93
N ASP A 188 4.53 -1.40 -18.44
CA ASP A 188 5.10 -0.09 -18.26
C ASP A 188 5.74 0.10 -16.87
N ASP A 189 6.94 0.66 -16.90
CA ASP A 189 7.82 0.95 -15.78
C ASP A 189 7.18 1.94 -14.75
N SER A 190 6.03 2.53 -15.08
CA SER A 190 5.42 3.63 -14.34
C SER A 190 4.66 3.19 -13.08
N CYS A 191 3.94 2.06 -13.12
CA CYS A 191 3.31 1.47 -11.94
C CYS A 191 4.37 0.96 -10.96
N TRP A 192 5.45 0.36 -11.48
CA TRP A 192 6.60 -0.08 -10.70
C TRP A 192 7.36 1.07 -10.05
N LYS A 193 7.53 2.21 -10.74
CA LYS A 193 8.07 3.45 -10.16
C LYS A 193 7.19 4.02 -9.04
N HIS A 194 5.87 3.99 -9.20
CA HIS A 194 4.96 4.43 -8.13
C HIS A 194 4.96 3.47 -6.95
N TRP A 195 5.00 2.16 -7.21
CA TRP A 195 5.13 1.17 -6.15
C TRP A 195 6.41 1.42 -5.35
N ASN A 196 7.54 1.67 -6.01
CA ASN A 196 8.82 2.03 -5.38
C ASN A 196 8.70 3.19 -4.37
N VAL A 197 7.96 4.26 -4.71
CA VAL A 197 7.71 5.40 -3.80
C VAL A 197 6.83 4.99 -2.61
N LEU A 198 5.89 4.07 -2.83
CA LEU A 198 4.96 3.60 -1.80
C LEU A 198 5.58 2.57 -0.85
N LEU A 199 6.65 1.86 -1.26
CA LEU A 199 7.35 0.87 -0.42
C LEU A 199 7.77 1.47 0.93
N GLN A 200 8.31 2.70 0.89
CA GLN A 200 8.75 3.43 2.08
C GLN A 200 7.59 3.87 2.98
N ARG A 201 6.41 4.11 2.41
CA ARG A 201 5.28 4.70 3.14
C ARG A 201 4.34 3.66 3.75
N LYS A 202 4.28 2.46 3.16
CA LYS A 202 3.35 1.39 3.55
C LYS A 202 4.02 0.01 3.40
N PRO A 203 4.97 -0.34 4.27
CA PRO A 203 5.72 -1.60 4.19
C PRO A 203 4.81 -2.82 4.32
N LYS A 204 3.82 -2.79 5.24
CA LYS A 204 2.88 -3.90 5.45
C LYS A 204 2.03 -4.23 4.21
N ALA A 205 1.46 -3.20 3.57
CA ALA A 205 0.68 -3.35 2.33
C ALA A 205 1.55 -3.86 1.18
N SER A 206 2.80 -3.39 1.11
CA SER A 206 3.76 -3.83 0.11
C SER A 206 4.15 -5.29 0.27
N VAL A 207 4.32 -5.77 1.50
CA VAL A 207 4.61 -7.18 1.77
C VAL A 207 3.43 -8.09 1.47
N ALA A 208 2.20 -7.67 1.79
CA ALA A 208 1.00 -8.42 1.41
C ALA A 208 0.91 -8.60 -0.11
N LEU A 209 1.12 -7.51 -0.87
CA LEU A 209 1.16 -7.56 -2.33
C LEU A 209 2.28 -8.47 -2.86
N LEU A 210 3.47 -8.34 -2.28
CA LEU A 210 4.66 -9.11 -2.67
C LEU A 210 4.47 -10.61 -2.42
N LYS A 211 3.86 -11.02 -1.30
CA LYS A 211 3.54 -12.44 -1.04
C LYS A 211 2.73 -13.06 -2.16
N ILE A 212 1.68 -12.37 -2.60
CA ILE A 212 0.78 -12.91 -3.62
C ILE A 212 1.44 -12.87 -5.01
N LEU A 213 2.23 -11.83 -5.31
CA LEU A 213 3.06 -11.81 -6.52
C LEU A 213 4.07 -12.97 -6.55
N LEU A 214 4.64 -13.32 -5.40
CA LEU A 214 5.50 -14.48 -5.28
C LEU A 214 4.70 -15.78 -5.46
N GLU A 215 3.53 -15.96 -4.83
CA GLU A 215 2.70 -17.15 -5.05
C GLU A 215 2.35 -17.34 -6.53
N LYS A 216 2.05 -16.25 -7.25
CA LYS A 216 1.74 -16.23 -8.68
C LYS A 216 2.99 -16.15 -9.58
N TRP A 217 4.19 -16.37 -9.06
CA TRP A 217 5.47 -16.13 -9.77
C TRP A 217 5.56 -16.79 -11.15
N ASN A 218 5.07 -18.02 -11.27
CA ASN A 218 5.13 -18.79 -12.53
C ASN A 218 4.16 -18.25 -13.59
N GLU A 219 3.14 -17.49 -13.20
CA GLU A 219 2.15 -16.85 -14.08
C GLU A 219 2.61 -15.46 -14.54
N LEU A 220 3.62 -14.88 -13.87
CA LEU A 220 4.18 -13.58 -14.21
C LEU A 220 4.98 -13.60 -15.52
N SER A 221 4.88 -12.50 -16.28
CA SER A 221 5.73 -12.25 -17.44
C SER A 221 7.22 -12.08 -17.03
N PRO A 222 8.20 -12.28 -17.94
CA PRO A 222 9.61 -12.09 -17.62
C PRO A 222 9.95 -10.68 -17.09
N SER A 223 9.33 -9.63 -17.64
CA SER A 223 9.51 -8.25 -17.18
C SER A 223 8.88 -8.03 -15.80
N SER A 224 7.68 -8.58 -15.56
CA SER A 224 7.03 -8.53 -14.25
C SER A 224 7.84 -9.27 -13.19
N ARG A 225 8.44 -10.42 -13.52
CA ARG A 225 9.35 -11.14 -12.61
C ARG A 225 10.56 -10.30 -12.24
N GLU A 226 11.20 -9.65 -13.21
CA GLU A 226 12.37 -8.81 -12.95
C GLU A 226 12.01 -7.59 -12.09
N ALA A 227 10.89 -6.95 -12.38
CA ALA A 227 10.39 -5.84 -11.58
C ALA A 227 9.99 -6.28 -10.16
N THR A 228 9.37 -7.45 -9.99
CA THR A 228 9.10 -8.05 -8.67
C THR A 228 10.41 -8.28 -7.91
N LYS A 229 11.47 -8.80 -8.54
CA LYS A 229 12.79 -8.93 -7.87
C LYS A 229 13.31 -7.58 -7.37
N GLN A 230 13.29 -6.56 -8.21
CA GLN A 230 13.76 -5.22 -7.87
C GLN A 230 12.91 -4.59 -6.75
N ALA A 231 11.59 -4.79 -6.78
CA ALA A 231 10.69 -4.34 -5.73
C ALA A 231 10.94 -5.09 -4.42
N THR A 232 11.20 -6.41 -4.46
CA THR A 232 11.61 -7.20 -3.28
C THR A 232 12.90 -6.66 -2.69
N GLN A 233 13.92 -6.40 -3.51
CA GLN A 233 15.19 -5.82 -3.05
C GLN A 233 14.99 -4.45 -2.40
N LYS A 234 14.22 -3.57 -3.03
CA LYS A 234 13.95 -2.23 -2.49
C LYS A 234 13.10 -2.27 -1.24
N LEU A 235 12.08 -3.12 -1.18
CA LEU A 235 11.28 -3.34 0.02
C LEU A 235 12.12 -3.84 1.16
N PHE A 236 13.04 -4.75 0.85
CA PHE A 236 13.98 -5.29 1.81
C PHE A 236 14.89 -4.18 2.35
N ILE A 237 15.54 -3.39 1.50
CA ILE A 237 16.37 -2.24 1.90
C ILE A 237 15.54 -1.21 2.68
N CYS A 238 14.37 -0.80 2.17
CA CYS A 238 13.48 0.14 2.86
C CYS A 238 13.03 -0.38 4.22
N SER A 239 12.79 -1.70 4.35
CA SER A 239 12.41 -2.31 5.62
C SER A 239 13.60 -2.43 6.57
N LEU A 240 14.82 -2.64 6.07
CA LEU A 240 16.05 -2.56 6.88
C LEU A 240 16.30 -1.13 7.38
N GLU A 241 16.21 -0.13 6.50
CA GLU A 241 16.33 1.29 6.85
C GLU A 241 15.25 1.70 7.87
N SER A 242 14.00 1.28 7.64
CA SER A 242 12.87 1.56 8.53
C SER A 242 13.00 0.83 9.87
N ALA A 243 13.55 -0.39 9.88
CA ALA A 243 13.87 -1.13 11.10
C ALA A 243 15.05 -0.49 11.87
N GLY A 244 16.06 0.03 11.17
CA GLY A 244 17.14 0.82 11.76
C GLY A 244 16.63 2.13 12.37
N ASN A 245 15.55 2.69 11.80
CA ASN A 245 14.85 3.88 12.31
C ASN A 245 13.82 3.59 13.41
N ALA A 246 13.87 2.42 14.09
CA ALA A 246 12.91 1.98 15.11
C ALA A 246 12.65 2.92 16.27
N ILE A 247 13.55 3.87 16.51
CA ILE A 247 13.40 4.83 17.59
C ILE A 247 12.66 6.11 17.12
N ARG A 248 12.62 6.45 15.82
CA ARG A 248 11.80 7.59 15.30
C ARG A 248 10.33 7.19 15.15
N ASP A 249 10.08 5.98 14.67
CA ASP A 249 8.73 5.44 14.51
C ASP A 249 8.71 3.94 14.88
N PRO A 250 8.42 3.63 16.15
CA PRO A 250 8.35 2.25 16.63
C PRO A 250 7.27 1.42 15.95
N ILE A 251 6.22 2.06 15.43
CA ILE A 251 5.13 1.38 14.73
C ILE A 251 5.61 0.98 13.33
N LEU A 252 6.20 1.93 12.60
CA LEU A 252 6.79 1.68 11.28
C LEU A 252 7.91 0.64 11.34
N ALA A 253 8.76 0.69 12.36
CA ALA A 253 9.79 -0.34 12.52
C ALA A 253 9.21 -1.70 12.88
N LYS A 254 8.17 -1.78 13.69
CA LYS A 254 7.48 -3.06 13.93
C LYS A 254 6.93 -3.63 12.61
N GLU A 255 6.31 -2.79 11.78
CA GLU A 255 5.82 -3.19 10.47
C GLU A 255 6.96 -3.56 9.51
N ALA A 256 8.08 -2.87 9.56
CA ALA A 256 9.27 -3.14 8.75
C ALA A 256 9.95 -4.45 9.16
N LEU A 257 10.08 -4.72 10.46
CA LEU A 257 10.61 -5.97 11.01
C LEU A 257 9.71 -7.17 10.66
N TRP A 258 8.39 -6.99 10.75
CA TRP A 258 7.43 -7.97 10.26
C TRP A 258 7.61 -8.20 8.75
N SER A 259 7.72 -7.12 7.98
CA SER A 259 7.93 -7.15 6.54
C SER A 259 9.19 -7.91 6.14
N LEU A 260 10.31 -7.69 6.83
CA LEU A 260 11.57 -8.42 6.64
C LEU A 260 11.41 -9.92 6.90
N THR A 261 10.72 -10.28 7.99
CA THR A 261 10.48 -11.68 8.36
C THR A 261 9.70 -12.42 7.28
N GLU A 262 8.68 -11.75 6.74
CA GLU A 262 7.83 -12.30 5.69
C GLU A 262 8.54 -12.40 4.35
N ILE A 263 9.28 -11.36 3.94
CA ILE A 263 10.09 -11.39 2.71
C ILE A 263 11.10 -12.55 2.76
N VAL A 264 11.83 -12.69 3.88
CA VAL A 264 12.81 -13.77 4.07
C VAL A 264 12.13 -15.14 4.10
N GLY A 265 10.95 -15.24 4.71
CA GLY A 265 10.13 -16.45 4.70
C GLY A 265 9.77 -16.88 3.27
N CYS A 266 9.21 -15.96 2.49
CA CYS A 266 8.82 -16.24 1.10
C CYS A 266 10.01 -16.61 0.21
N CYS A 267 11.17 -15.98 0.40
CA CYS A 267 12.39 -16.31 -0.34
C CYS A 267 12.90 -17.74 -0.07
N LYS A 268 12.73 -18.26 1.15
CA LYS A 268 13.13 -19.62 1.53
C LYS A 268 12.19 -20.69 0.96
N ASP A 269 10.88 -20.46 1.03
CA ASP A 269 9.88 -21.45 0.64
C ASP A 269 9.82 -21.67 -0.89
N GLN A 270 10.19 -20.65 -1.67
CA GLN A 270 10.13 -20.71 -3.14
C GLN A 270 11.43 -21.14 -3.83
N ARG A 271 12.44 -21.62 -3.08
CA ARG A 271 13.74 -22.01 -3.66
C ARG A 271 14.31 -20.92 -4.57
N TRP A 272 14.50 -19.73 -3.99
CA TRP A 272 15.35 -18.73 -4.62
C TRP A 272 16.82 -19.15 -4.51
N ASP A 273 17.15 -20.32 -5.07
CA ASP A 273 18.49 -20.92 -5.15
C ASP A 273 19.42 -20.10 -6.05
N LYS A 274 19.06 -18.84 -6.30
CA LYS A 274 19.72 -17.81 -7.10
C LYS A 274 19.52 -16.43 -6.48
N LEU A 275 19.24 -16.29 -5.16
CA LEU A 275 19.36 -15.01 -4.43
C LEU A 275 20.78 -14.42 -4.63
N TYR A 276 21.78 -15.28 -4.83
CA TYR A 276 23.16 -14.90 -5.19
C TYR A 276 23.32 -14.35 -6.64
N LYS A 277 22.26 -14.40 -7.46
CA LYS A 277 22.20 -13.77 -8.80
C LYS A 277 21.26 -12.56 -8.84
N LEU A 278 20.84 -12.04 -7.69
CA LEU A 278 20.32 -10.67 -7.63
C LEU A 278 21.52 -9.76 -7.85
N GLU A 279 21.74 -9.34 -9.10
CA GLU A 279 22.92 -8.62 -9.59
C GLU A 279 23.22 -7.28 -8.90
N ASN A 280 22.54 -6.91 -7.81
CA ASN A 280 22.73 -5.64 -7.11
C ASN A 280 22.53 -5.70 -5.58
N LEU A 281 22.47 -6.89 -4.96
CA LEU A 281 22.56 -6.98 -3.50
C LEU A 281 24.01 -7.22 -3.11
N GLU A 282 24.48 -6.47 -2.13
CA GLU A 282 25.81 -6.66 -1.58
C GLU A 282 25.93 -8.11 -1.04
N PRO A 283 26.98 -8.87 -1.40
CA PRO A 283 27.14 -10.27 -0.97
C PRO A 283 27.03 -10.46 0.56
N SER A 284 27.47 -9.45 1.31
CA SER A 284 27.37 -9.31 2.77
C SER A 284 25.91 -9.35 3.27
N LEU A 285 25.00 -8.64 2.60
CA LEU A 285 23.55 -8.68 2.87
C LEU A 285 22.94 -10.05 2.59
N VAL A 286 23.43 -10.77 1.57
CA VAL A 286 22.94 -12.12 1.24
C VAL A 286 23.36 -13.13 2.32
N VAL A 287 24.60 -13.03 2.83
CA VAL A 287 25.08 -13.84 3.95
C VAL A 287 24.28 -13.55 5.21
N PHE A 288 24.07 -12.27 5.53
CA PHE A 288 23.22 -11.83 6.65
C PHE A 288 21.81 -12.42 6.60
N LEU A 289 21.20 -12.47 5.42
CA LEU A 289 19.85 -12.97 5.17
C LEU A 289 19.72 -14.49 5.26
N SER A 290 20.79 -15.21 4.98
CA SER A 290 20.81 -16.68 5.00
C SER A 290 20.76 -17.26 6.42
N LEU A 291 21.07 -16.45 7.43
CA LEU A 291 21.05 -16.87 8.83
C LEU A 291 19.61 -17.18 9.27
N ASP A 292 19.33 -18.44 9.66
CA ASP A 292 18.06 -18.89 10.25
C ASP A 292 17.64 -18.13 11.52
N ILE A 293 18.59 -17.35 12.06
CA ILE A 293 18.50 -16.53 13.25
C ILE A 293 17.36 -15.49 13.15
N TRP A 294 17.14 -14.88 11.99
CA TRP A 294 16.21 -13.74 11.87
C TRP A 294 14.72 -14.13 11.92
N LYS A 295 14.34 -15.26 11.32
CA LYS A 295 12.94 -15.74 11.25
C LYS A 295 12.37 -16.05 12.64
N ASN A 296 13.14 -16.75 13.48
CA ASN A 296 12.76 -17.07 14.86
C ASN A 296 12.82 -15.85 15.80
N ARG A 297 13.72 -14.90 15.54
CA ARG A 297 13.94 -13.74 16.43
C ARG A 297 12.96 -12.61 16.21
N PHE A 298 12.62 -12.28 14.97
CA PHE A 298 11.64 -11.21 14.71
C PHE A 298 10.19 -11.61 15.03
N GLN A 299 9.82 -12.89 14.83
CA GLN A 299 8.54 -13.41 15.31
C GLN A 299 8.39 -13.20 16.82
N LYS A 300 9.46 -13.39 17.61
CA LYS A 300 9.49 -13.07 19.04
C LYS A 300 9.44 -11.57 19.29
N VAL A 301 10.26 -10.74 18.63
CA VAL A 301 10.29 -9.28 18.84
C VAL A 301 8.91 -8.62 18.66
N SER A 302 8.09 -9.10 17.71
CA SER A 302 6.74 -8.59 17.48
C SER A 302 5.77 -8.73 18.67
N SER A 303 6.00 -9.73 19.54
CA SER A 303 5.19 -10.03 20.73
C SER A 303 5.75 -9.45 22.03
N TYR A 304 7.02 -9.01 22.06
CA TYR A 304 7.75 -8.66 23.28
C TYR A 304 8.04 -7.17 23.50
N ILE A 305 7.34 -6.26 22.81
CA ILE A 305 7.48 -4.79 23.03
C ILE A 305 7.16 -4.36 24.49
N ARG A 306 6.72 -5.28 25.36
CA ARG A 306 6.71 -5.10 26.82
C ARG A 306 7.22 -6.33 27.57
N LYS A 307 8.54 -6.52 27.74
CA LYS A 307 9.20 -6.91 29.02
C LYS A 307 10.65 -7.38 28.89
N ASP A 308 11.47 -6.90 29.83
CA ASP A 308 12.78 -7.41 30.26
C ASP A 308 12.76 -8.92 30.62
N THR A 309 12.84 -9.79 29.63
CA THR A 309 13.08 -11.22 29.86
C THR A 309 14.54 -11.58 29.57
N PRO A 310 15.14 -12.54 30.29
CA PRO A 310 16.53 -12.97 30.03
C PRO A 310 16.78 -13.40 28.58
N ALA A 311 15.81 -14.09 27.96
CA ALA A 311 15.88 -14.50 26.56
C ALA A 311 15.93 -13.29 25.59
N PHE A 312 15.18 -12.22 25.88
CA PHE A 312 15.21 -11.00 25.07
C PHE A 312 16.58 -10.30 25.14
N LYS A 313 17.22 -10.26 26.32
CA LYS A 313 18.55 -9.66 26.47
C LYS A 313 19.62 -10.38 25.66
N GLU A 314 19.59 -11.71 25.68
CA GLU A 314 20.52 -12.55 24.93
C GLU A 314 20.29 -12.47 23.41
N ASP A 315 19.02 -12.47 22.97
CA ASP A 315 18.68 -12.26 21.56
C ASP A 315 19.12 -10.87 21.05
N THR A 316 18.95 -9.83 21.88
CA THR A 316 19.36 -8.45 21.56
C THR A 316 20.89 -8.32 21.43
N GLN A 317 21.64 -9.03 22.28
CA GLN A 317 23.09 -9.11 22.21
C GLN A 317 23.58 -9.80 20.93
N GLN A 318 22.95 -10.90 20.53
CA GLN A 318 23.37 -11.59 19.31
C GLN A 318 22.99 -10.84 18.03
N ILE A 319 21.87 -10.12 18.02
CA ILE A 319 21.52 -9.17 16.95
C ILE A 319 22.60 -8.10 16.85
N PHE A 320 22.98 -7.51 17.99
CA PHE A 320 24.05 -6.53 18.05
C PHE A 320 25.36 -7.06 17.47
N THR A 321 25.83 -8.24 17.90
CA THR A 321 27.07 -8.85 17.36
C THR A 321 26.99 -9.09 15.86
N SER A 322 25.85 -9.61 15.37
CA SER A 322 25.69 -9.92 13.95
C SER A 322 25.71 -8.65 13.09
N CYS A 323 25.01 -7.60 13.53
CA CYS A 323 25.00 -6.31 12.84
C CYS A 323 26.34 -5.59 12.95
N LEU A 324 27.03 -5.68 14.10
CA LEU A 324 28.36 -5.10 14.27
C LEU A 324 29.35 -5.74 13.30
N ASN A 325 29.41 -7.07 13.19
CA ASN A 325 30.33 -7.75 12.29
C ASN A 325 30.13 -7.38 10.81
N LEU A 326 28.92 -6.94 10.45
CA LEU A 326 28.58 -6.54 9.08
C LEU A 326 28.61 -5.03 8.86
N ALA A 327 28.78 -4.22 9.91
CA ALA A 327 28.76 -2.76 9.81
C ALA A 327 29.93 -2.19 8.98
N GLU A 328 30.98 -2.97 8.76
CA GLU A 328 32.07 -2.62 7.85
C GLU A 328 31.66 -2.74 6.37
N GLU A 329 30.83 -3.73 6.05
CA GLU A 329 30.42 -4.04 4.68
C GLU A 329 29.11 -3.29 4.36
N VAL A 330 28.14 -3.35 5.27
CA VAL A 330 26.77 -2.84 5.10
C VAL A 330 26.54 -1.63 6.00
N LYS A 331 26.39 -0.45 5.40
CA LYS A 331 26.13 0.80 6.15
C LYS A 331 24.86 0.69 7.02
N GLU A 332 23.81 0.08 6.49
CA GLU A 332 22.52 -0.10 7.16
C GLU A 332 22.62 -1.01 8.39
N ALA A 333 23.59 -1.93 8.43
CA ALA A 333 23.83 -2.77 9.59
C ALA A 333 24.33 -1.95 10.79
N ALA A 334 25.06 -0.86 10.55
CA ALA A 334 25.46 0.08 11.59
C ALA A 334 24.22 0.76 12.21
N SER A 335 23.30 1.29 11.40
CA SER A 335 22.07 1.92 11.90
C SER A 335 21.22 0.94 12.71
N ILE A 336 21.12 -0.34 12.29
CA ILE A 336 20.39 -1.38 13.03
C ILE A 336 21.08 -1.74 14.36
N ALA A 337 22.42 -1.77 14.41
CA ALA A 337 23.18 -2.05 15.63
C ALA A 337 23.01 -0.96 16.72
N LEU A 338 22.52 0.24 16.38
CA LEU A 338 22.19 1.27 17.36
C LEU A 338 20.98 0.91 18.22
N TRP A 339 20.01 0.16 17.68
CA TRP A 339 18.79 -0.18 18.40
C TRP A 339 19.04 -1.04 19.66
N PRO A 340 19.83 -2.14 19.59
CA PRO A 340 20.25 -2.89 20.77
C PRO A 340 20.91 -2.05 21.87
N LEU A 341 21.67 -1.02 21.50
CA LEU A 341 22.38 -0.16 22.45
C LEU A 341 21.43 0.75 23.25
N ILE A 342 20.31 1.17 22.66
CA ILE A 342 19.32 2.02 23.35
C ILE A 342 18.47 1.18 24.32
N GLY A 343 18.09 -0.03 23.92
CA GLY A 343 17.20 -0.90 24.70
C GLY A 343 17.89 -1.81 25.72
N ASN A 344 19.20 -2.07 25.60
CA ASN A 344 19.90 -3.04 26.44
C ASN A 344 21.28 -2.53 26.89
N ALA A 345 21.40 -2.26 28.20
CA ALA A 345 22.64 -1.81 28.82
C ALA A 345 23.80 -2.82 28.67
N ASP A 346 23.51 -4.11 28.51
CA ASP A 346 24.54 -5.14 28.36
C ASP A 346 25.15 -5.15 26.95
N CYS A 347 24.47 -4.60 25.95
CA CYS A 347 25.04 -4.42 24.60
C CYS A 347 26.21 -3.43 24.58
N TRP A 348 26.24 -2.44 25.48
CA TRP A 348 27.37 -1.52 25.62
C TRP A 348 28.64 -2.20 26.13
N LYS A 349 28.49 -3.19 27.01
CA LYS A 349 29.62 -4.00 27.50
C LYS A 349 30.09 -4.95 26.42
N LEU A 350 29.15 -5.62 25.76
CA LEU A 350 29.44 -6.51 24.63
C LEU A 350 30.18 -5.79 23.51
N TRP A 351 29.78 -4.56 23.18
CA TRP A 351 30.51 -3.74 22.22
C TRP A 351 31.92 -3.42 22.70
N ASP A 352 32.09 -3.12 24.00
CA ASP A 352 33.40 -2.92 24.58
C ASP A 352 34.30 -4.15 24.38
N ASP A 353 33.79 -5.34 24.67
CA ASP A 353 34.53 -6.59 24.54
C ASP A 353 34.89 -6.91 23.08
N LEU A 354 33.99 -6.64 22.13
CA LEU A 354 34.18 -6.95 20.70
C LEU A 354 34.99 -5.89 19.92
N TYR A 355 35.25 -4.73 20.52
CA TYR A 355 35.81 -3.56 19.82
C TYR A 355 37.18 -3.81 19.17
N THR A 356 38.08 -4.51 19.85
CA THR A 356 39.44 -4.77 19.32
C THR A 356 39.41 -5.64 18.08
N ASP A 357 38.41 -6.51 17.97
CA ASP A 357 38.26 -7.46 16.88
C ASP A 357 37.43 -6.89 15.73
N ASN A 358 36.77 -5.74 15.94
CA ASN A 358 35.83 -5.11 15.01
C ASN A 358 36.08 -3.61 14.87
N LEU A 359 37.33 -3.19 14.66
CA LEU A 359 37.71 -1.77 14.66
C LEU A 359 37.02 -0.96 13.54
N VAL A 360 37.01 -1.48 12.31
CA VAL A 360 36.43 -0.79 11.14
C VAL A 360 34.91 -0.70 11.29
N ALA A 361 34.26 -1.82 11.59
CA ALA A 361 32.84 -1.87 11.93
C ALA A 361 32.45 -0.93 13.09
N SER A 362 33.27 -0.89 14.16
CA SER A 362 33.03 0.01 15.29
C SER A 362 33.20 1.47 14.91
N ALA A 363 34.12 1.80 14.00
CA ALA A 363 34.26 3.16 13.47
C ALA A 363 33.05 3.57 12.63
N ALA A 364 32.52 2.67 11.79
CA ALA A 364 31.28 2.89 11.05
C ALA A 364 30.10 3.14 12.00
N LEU A 365 29.97 2.33 13.05
CA LEU A 365 28.93 2.49 14.08
C LEU A 365 29.06 3.82 14.85
N LEU A 366 30.28 4.19 15.24
CA LEU A 366 30.55 5.48 15.91
C LEU A 366 30.24 6.66 15.00
N LYS A 367 30.54 6.56 13.71
CA LYS A 367 30.19 7.59 12.72
C LYS A 367 28.68 7.77 12.64
N GLU A 368 27.92 6.69 12.60
CA GLU A 368 26.45 6.74 12.59
C GLU A 368 25.89 7.39 13.87
N ILE A 369 26.48 7.13 15.04
CA ILE A 369 26.10 7.81 16.31
C ILE A 369 26.35 9.32 16.23
N VAL A 370 27.43 9.75 15.58
CA VAL A 370 27.77 11.17 15.42
C VAL A 370 26.83 11.83 14.42
N ASP A 371 26.58 11.20 13.28
CA ASP A 371 25.72 11.71 12.22
C ASP A 371 24.26 11.87 12.72
N GLU A 372 23.78 10.95 13.57
CA GLU A 372 22.43 10.95 14.15
C GLU A 372 22.39 11.35 15.64
N TRP A 373 23.34 12.19 16.09
CA TRP A 373 23.52 12.51 17.51
C TRP A 373 22.29 13.13 18.21
N GLU A 374 21.61 14.08 17.56
CA GLU A 374 20.42 14.72 18.12
C GLU A 374 19.35 13.70 18.49
N PHE A 375 19.17 12.71 17.62
CA PHE A 375 18.24 11.62 17.82
C PHE A 375 18.72 10.63 18.89
N PHE A 376 19.96 10.16 18.79
CA PHE A 376 20.50 9.17 19.72
C PHE A 376 20.57 9.68 21.16
N SER A 377 20.90 10.96 21.35
CA SER A 377 20.91 11.62 22.67
C SER A 377 19.51 11.73 23.28
N SER A 378 18.49 12.01 22.46
CA SER A 378 17.08 11.99 22.87
C SER A 378 16.60 10.57 23.22
N ALA A 379 17.00 9.57 22.42
CA ALA A 379 16.64 8.16 22.62
C ALA A 379 17.15 7.59 23.94
N LEU A 380 18.36 7.99 24.34
CA LEU A 380 18.94 7.65 25.65
C LEU A 380 18.29 8.42 26.81
N SER A 381 17.25 9.23 26.56
CA SER A 381 16.66 10.15 27.54
C SER A 381 17.72 11.03 28.23
N GLY A 382 18.78 11.38 27.49
CA GLY A 382 19.95 12.12 28.02
C GLY A 382 20.94 11.29 28.85
N ASP A 383 20.67 10.02 29.18
CA ASP A 383 21.61 9.16 29.91
C ASP A 383 22.71 8.60 28.99
N THR A 384 23.71 9.45 28.75
CA THR A 384 24.90 9.12 27.96
C THR A 384 26.00 8.43 28.77
N ARG A 385 25.71 7.91 29.98
CA ARG A 385 26.74 7.35 30.87
C ARG A 385 27.37 6.08 30.30
N ALA A 386 26.55 5.20 29.72
CA ALA A 386 27.02 3.96 29.10
C ALA A 386 27.92 4.28 27.89
N LEU A 387 27.45 5.11 26.97
CA LEU A 387 28.23 5.60 25.83
C LEU A 387 29.57 6.23 26.26
N ARG A 388 29.54 7.17 27.21
CA ARG A 388 30.77 7.83 27.70
C ARG A 388 31.77 6.85 28.29
N LYS A 389 31.29 5.82 28.99
CA LYS A 389 32.13 4.77 29.57
C LYS A 389 32.77 3.92 28.47
N THR A 390 31.97 3.47 27.50
CA THR A 390 32.43 2.65 26.37
C THR A 390 33.43 3.40 25.49
N VAL A 391 33.14 4.65 25.11
CA VAL A 391 34.09 5.47 24.31
C VAL A 391 35.39 5.73 25.06
N LYS A 392 35.35 5.98 26.38
CA LYS A 392 36.57 6.10 27.20
C LYS A 392 37.38 4.80 27.19
N SER A 393 36.72 3.65 27.23
CA SER A 393 37.36 2.33 27.13
C SER A 393 38.06 2.17 25.77
N PHE A 394 37.38 2.53 24.67
CA PHE A 394 37.96 2.53 23.32
C PHE A 394 39.21 3.40 23.22
N MET A 395 39.14 4.63 23.72
CA MET A 395 40.31 5.52 23.75
C MET A 395 41.48 4.92 24.53
N LEU A 396 41.21 4.19 25.62
CA LEU A 396 42.25 3.56 26.43
C LEU A 396 42.86 2.34 25.71
N LYS A 397 42.04 1.55 25.01
CA LYS A 397 42.48 0.43 24.17
C LYS A 397 43.35 0.93 23.01
N ASN A 398 42.92 1.99 22.32
CA ASN A 398 43.69 2.60 21.23
C ASN A 398 45.02 3.24 21.68
N LYS A 399 45.14 3.65 22.95
CA LYS A 399 46.41 4.16 23.51
C LYS A 399 47.41 3.05 23.87
N LYS A 400 46.93 1.81 24.02
CA LYS A 400 47.74 0.65 24.41
C LYS A 400 48.14 -0.21 23.21
N ALA A 401 47.41 -0.11 22.11
CA ALA A 401 47.81 -0.59 20.79
C ALA A 401 48.87 0.32 20.18
#